data_AF-A0A098EA05-F1
#
_entry.id   AF-A0A098EA05-F1
#
_cell.length_a   1.000
_cell.length_b   1.000
_cell.length_c   1.000
_cell.angle_alpha   90.00
_cell.angle_beta   90.00
_cell.angle_gamma   90.00
#
_symmetry.space_group_name_H-M   'P 1'
#
loop_
_entity.id
_entity.type
_entity.pdbx_description
1 polymer ?
#
loop_
_entity_poly.entity_id
_entity_poly.type
_entity_poly.pdbx_seq_one_letter_code
_entity_poly.pdbx_strand_id
1 'polypeptide(L)'
;MITYDIFKKENHSEILKIAKEFDIPDRKGKKKEARIIVLEKFENKEKSNGGIEGNKEEILKGFVFEKFSIESIRKNPARLIFCSITNSKDSKILNELTKYNEIDVIIANEIMDKVVFKNMNKNFISLAFGFSEILNCWGMQRVKKLAIMKKNFQMVKKYGINYIISTFAGNIFEYKPTETLTAFGKILGMSDSESRNAVSKNYENIMKKFNDRNDENLLTDGLQVLKFGAVKKEKKKYGYY
;
A
#
# COMPACT_ATOMS: atom_id res chain seq x y z
N MET A 1 18.25 -7.58 5.84
CA MET A 1 16.78 -7.58 5.91
C MET A 1 16.29 -6.38 5.10
N ILE A 2 15.48 -6.59 4.06
CA ILE A 2 14.93 -5.48 3.27
C ILE A 2 13.68 -4.98 4.00
N THR A 3 13.72 -3.78 4.56
CA THR A 3 12.57 -3.13 5.18
C THR A 3 12.02 -2.08 4.23
N TYR A 4 10.70 -2.03 4.10
CA TYR A 4 10.01 -0.98 3.37
C TYR A 4 9.55 0.03 4.41
N ASP A 5 10.33 1.08 4.58
CA ASP A 5 10.01 2.16 5.52
C ASP A 5 9.41 3.32 4.74
N ILE A 6 8.50 4.05 5.38
CA ILE A 6 7.85 5.17 4.72
C ILE A 6 8.67 6.46 4.79
N PHE A 7 9.61 6.64 5.74
CA PHE A 7 10.56 7.76 5.74
C PHE A 7 11.71 7.59 6.76
N LYS A 8 12.95 7.95 6.38
CA LYS A 8 14.03 8.35 7.31
C LYS A 8 13.94 9.83 7.73
N LYS A 9 14.36 10.12 8.97
CA LYS A 9 14.43 11.46 9.59
C LYS A 9 15.38 12.44 8.88
N GLU A 10 16.26 11.93 8.01
CA GLU A 10 17.37 12.66 7.39
C GLU A 10 16.99 13.39 6.09
N ASN A 11 15.87 13.04 5.45
CA ASN A 11 15.47 13.61 4.14
C ASN A 11 14.35 14.67 4.23
N HIS A 12 14.20 15.35 5.37
CA HIS A 12 13.11 16.32 5.62
C HIS A 12 12.98 17.42 4.55
N SER A 13 14.11 17.91 4.02
CA SER A 13 14.14 18.91 2.95
C SER A 13 13.70 18.35 1.59
N GLU A 14 13.95 17.09 1.29
CA GLU A 14 13.51 16.44 0.06
C GLU A 14 12.02 16.13 0.10
N ILE A 15 11.50 15.72 1.25
CA ILE A 15 10.06 15.53 1.45
C ILE A 15 9.30 16.85 1.25
N LEU A 16 9.81 17.96 1.77
CA LEU A 16 9.21 19.28 1.56
C LEU A 16 9.32 19.75 0.09
N LYS A 17 10.39 19.39 -0.62
CA LYS A 17 10.53 19.65 -2.06
C LYS A 17 9.54 18.81 -2.87
N ILE A 18 9.46 17.52 -2.60
CA ILE A 18 8.52 16.57 -3.17
C ILE A 18 7.07 17.06 -2.91
N ALA A 19 6.73 17.44 -1.69
CA ALA A 19 5.40 17.98 -1.34
C ALA A 19 5.03 19.26 -2.11
N LYS A 20 6.01 20.14 -2.36
CA LYS A 20 5.85 21.36 -3.17
C LYS A 20 5.76 21.08 -4.67
N GLU A 21 6.44 20.04 -5.17
CA GLU A 21 6.42 19.60 -6.56
C GLU A 21 5.04 19.04 -6.99
N PHE A 22 4.18 18.69 -6.03
CA PHE A 22 2.92 18.02 -6.29
C PHE A 22 1.71 18.91 -6.64
N ASP A 23 1.87 20.25 -6.73
CA ASP A 23 0.85 21.26 -7.13
C ASP A 23 -0.61 20.76 -7.11
N ILE A 24 -1.11 20.38 -5.92
CA ILE A 24 -2.48 19.94 -5.73
C ILE A 24 -3.29 21.22 -5.49
N PRO A 25 -4.20 21.61 -6.40
CA PRO A 25 -4.80 22.93 -6.35
C PRO A 25 -5.63 23.10 -5.08
N ASP A 26 -5.24 24.07 -4.24
CA ASP A 26 -6.14 24.67 -3.27
C ASP A 26 -7.11 25.60 -4.02
N ARG A 27 -8.07 24.99 -4.74
CA ARG A 27 -9.15 25.74 -5.38
C ARG A 27 -10.47 25.32 -4.79
N LYS A 28 -10.90 26.12 -3.80
CA LYS A 28 -12.29 26.41 -3.43
C LYS A 28 -13.21 25.19 -3.44
N GLY A 29 -13.35 24.56 -2.27
CA GLY A 29 -14.58 23.87 -1.89
C GLY A 29 -14.78 22.46 -2.48
N LYS A 30 -13.99 21.50 -2.00
CA LYS A 30 -14.32 20.08 -1.70
C LYS A 30 -13.01 19.30 -1.68
N LYS A 31 -12.37 19.21 -0.50
CA LYS A 31 -11.12 18.46 -0.29
C LYS A 31 -11.27 17.02 -0.78
N LYS A 32 -10.56 16.68 -1.85
CA LYS A 32 -10.15 15.30 -2.16
C LYS A 32 -8.76 15.16 -1.55
N GLU A 33 -8.63 14.56 -0.37
CA GLU A 33 -7.33 14.34 0.26
C GLU A 33 -6.59 13.24 -0.51
N ALA A 34 -5.79 13.64 -1.50
CA ALA A 34 -4.79 12.75 -2.07
C ALA A 34 -3.58 12.75 -1.14
N ARG A 35 -3.36 11.68 -0.39
CA ARG A 35 -2.13 11.49 0.40
C ARG A 35 -1.11 10.77 -0.46
N ILE A 36 0.12 11.27 -0.49
CA ILE A 36 1.24 10.63 -1.17
C ILE A 36 1.84 9.61 -0.20
N ILE A 37 1.83 8.34 -0.60
CA ILE A 37 2.58 7.30 0.10
C ILE A 37 3.91 7.16 -0.61
N VAL A 38 4.99 7.31 0.15
CA VAL A 38 6.35 6.99 -0.27
C VAL A 38 6.69 5.62 0.28
N LEU A 39 7.18 4.72 -0.57
CA LEU A 39 7.77 3.46 -0.14
C LEU A 39 9.27 3.54 -0.42
N GLU A 40 10.09 3.45 0.62
CA GLU A 40 11.55 3.44 0.50
C GLU A 40 12.05 1.99 0.61
N LYS A 41 12.84 1.54 -0.38
CA LYS A 41 13.51 0.23 -0.34
C LYS A 41 14.88 0.38 0.32
N PHE A 42 15.12 -0.32 1.44
CA PHE A 42 16.44 -0.36 2.08
C PHE A 42 17.18 -1.69 1.82
N GLU A 43 18.34 -1.63 1.15
CA GLU A 43 19.26 -2.77 1.03
C GLU A 43 20.46 -2.58 1.96
N ASN A 44 20.51 -3.34 3.06
CA ASN A 44 21.73 -3.46 3.87
C ASN A 44 22.74 -4.36 3.16
N LYS A 45 23.80 -3.79 2.60
CA LYS A 45 25.03 -4.52 2.26
C LYS A 45 26.02 -4.38 3.39
N GLU A 46 26.27 -5.46 4.12
CA GLU A 46 27.41 -5.52 5.03
C GLU A 46 28.70 -5.62 4.19
N LYS A 47 29.60 -4.65 4.34
CA LYS A 47 31.00 -4.77 3.92
C LYS A 47 31.86 -5.07 5.15
N SER A 48 32.89 -5.86 4.95
CA SER A 48 33.91 -6.27 5.93
C SER A 48 34.70 -5.12 6.61
N ASN A 49 34.51 -3.86 6.20
CA ASN A 49 35.27 -2.70 6.70
C ASN A 49 34.35 -1.54 7.15
N GLY A 50 33.46 -1.77 8.12
CA GLY A 50 32.97 -0.76 9.07
C GLY A 50 32.24 0.51 8.59
N GLY A 51 31.99 0.71 7.30
CA GLY A 51 31.32 1.89 6.74
C GLY A 51 29.94 1.56 6.15
N ILE A 52 28.91 2.31 6.55
CA ILE A 52 27.56 2.25 5.96
C ILE A 52 27.51 3.25 4.80
N GLU A 53 27.61 2.75 3.57
CA GLU A 53 27.43 3.53 2.34
C GLU A 53 25.93 3.47 1.96
N GLY A 54 25.23 4.60 1.99
CA GLY A 54 23.81 4.69 1.65
C GLY A 54 23.57 4.36 0.17
N ASN A 55 22.87 3.25 -0.10
CA ASN A 55 22.53 2.84 -1.46
C ASN A 55 21.19 3.41 -1.94
N LYS A 56 21.11 3.62 -3.26
CA LYS A 56 20.01 4.12 -4.09
C LYS A 56 18.61 4.07 -3.45
N GLU A 57 18.07 5.25 -3.22
CA GLU A 57 16.68 5.47 -2.80
C GLU A 57 15.76 5.34 -4.01
N GLU A 58 14.83 4.39 -3.98
CA GLU A 58 13.76 4.30 -4.97
C GLU A 58 12.46 4.83 -4.33
N ILE A 59 12.15 6.10 -4.59
CA ILE A 59 10.95 6.76 -4.07
C ILE A 59 9.77 6.38 -4.98
N LEU A 60 8.96 5.42 -4.53
CA LEU A 60 7.72 5.10 -5.23
C LEU A 60 6.59 6.02 -4.79
N LYS A 61 5.94 6.67 -5.77
CA LYS A 61 4.84 7.62 -5.55
C LYS A 61 3.50 6.89 -5.63
N GLY A 62 2.80 6.76 -4.50
CA GLY A 62 1.44 6.22 -4.42
C GLY A 62 0.36 7.30 -4.27
N PHE A 63 -0.86 6.99 -4.71
CA PHE A 63 -2.05 7.79 -4.42
C PHE A 63 -2.96 7.09 -3.43
N VAL A 64 -3.38 7.82 -2.39
CA VAL A 64 -4.50 7.42 -1.53
C VAL A 64 -5.77 8.10 -2.01
N PHE A 65 -6.82 7.33 -2.24
CA PHE A 65 -8.16 7.85 -2.53
C PHE A 65 -9.11 7.59 -1.34
N GLU A 66 -9.76 8.66 -0.87
CA GLU A 66 -10.84 8.59 0.13
C GLU A 66 -12.26 8.60 -0.50
N LYS A 67 -12.40 9.13 -1.72
CA LYS A 67 -13.66 9.16 -2.50
C LYS A 67 -13.40 8.85 -3.97
N PHE A 68 -14.23 7.97 -4.55
CA PHE A 68 -13.83 7.18 -5.72
C PHE A 68 -14.51 7.56 -7.04
N SER A 69 -13.71 7.52 -8.11
CA SER A 69 -14.14 7.31 -9.51
C SER A 69 -13.08 6.43 -10.19
N ILE A 70 -13.50 5.29 -10.74
CA ILE A 70 -12.62 4.34 -11.46
C ILE A 70 -11.89 5.02 -12.62
N GLU A 71 -12.53 5.99 -13.26
CA GLU A 71 -11.92 6.78 -14.34
C GLU A 71 -10.72 7.57 -13.84
N SER A 72 -10.73 8.02 -12.58
CA SER A 72 -9.59 8.72 -11.96
C SER A 72 -8.40 7.80 -11.70
N ILE A 73 -8.68 6.54 -11.35
CA ILE A 73 -7.68 5.49 -11.16
C ILE A 73 -7.04 5.12 -12.51
N ARG A 74 -7.87 4.89 -13.53
CA ARG A 74 -7.43 4.54 -14.90
C ARG A 74 -6.61 5.63 -15.58
N LYS A 75 -6.78 6.89 -15.19
CA LYS A 75 -5.94 8.01 -15.67
C LYS A 75 -4.51 7.96 -15.12
N ASN A 76 -4.24 7.21 -14.05
CA ASN A 76 -2.95 7.18 -13.35
C ASN A 76 -2.37 5.75 -13.16
N PRO A 77 -2.19 4.97 -14.24
CA PRO A 77 -1.79 3.55 -14.16
C PRO A 77 -0.34 3.33 -13.68
N ALA A 78 0.52 4.33 -13.84
CA ALA A 78 1.94 4.29 -13.47
C ALA A 78 2.19 4.62 -11.99
N ARG A 79 1.16 4.54 -11.13
CA ARG A 79 1.26 4.84 -9.69
C ARG A 79 0.64 3.71 -8.88
N LEU A 80 1.15 3.53 -7.67
CA LEU A 80 0.53 2.64 -6.69
C LEU A 80 -0.80 3.24 -6.25
N ILE A 81 -1.83 2.41 -6.20
CA ILE A 81 -3.18 2.84 -5.86
C ILE A 81 -3.58 2.24 -4.51
N PHE A 82 -3.64 3.11 -3.51
CA PHE A 82 -4.13 2.82 -2.17
C PHE A 82 -5.56 3.35 -2.02
N CYS A 83 -6.45 2.50 -1.52
CA CYS A 83 -7.84 2.87 -1.26
C CYS A 83 -8.08 2.84 0.25
N SER A 84 -8.40 3.99 0.83
CA SER A 84 -8.84 4.08 2.23
C SER A 84 -10.36 4.15 2.28
N ILE A 85 -10.95 3.43 3.21
CA ILE A 85 -12.41 3.37 3.36
C ILE A 85 -12.74 3.79 4.77
N THR A 86 -13.21 5.02 4.92
CA THR A 86 -13.39 5.64 6.23
C THR A 86 -14.79 5.46 6.79
N ASN A 87 -15.76 4.94 6.01
CA ASN A 87 -17.16 4.86 6.43
C ASN A 87 -17.88 3.58 6.00
N SER A 88 -18.78 3.09 6.87
CA SER A 88 -19.53 1.83 6.68
C SER A 88 -20.54 1.87 5.53
N LYS A 89 -20.97 3.08 5.10
CA LYS A 89 -21.85 3.29 3.95
C LYS A 89 -21.20 2.95 2.61
N ASP A 90 -19.88 2.76 2.61
CA ASP A 90 -19.09 2.51 1.40
C ASP A 90 -18.87 1.01 1.12
N SER A 91 -19.52 0.09 1.84
CA SER A 91 -19.35 -1.36 1.63
C SER A 91 -19.68 -1.82 0.20
N LYS A 92 -20.69 -1.21 -0.43
CA LYS A 92 -21.01 -1.44 -1.85
C LYS A 92 -19.90 -0.95 -2.77
N ILE A 93 -19.34 0.23 -2.47
CA ILE A 93 -18.24 0.81 -3.24
C ILE A 93 -17.00 -0.07 -3.09
N LEU A 94 -16.71 -0.55 -1.88
CA LEU A 94 -15.60 -1.46 -1.62
C LEU A 94 -15.72 -2.75 -2.44
N ASN A 95 -16.88 -3.38 -2.43
CA ASN A 95 -17.11 -4.58 -3.21
C ASN A 95 -16.89 -4.33 -4.70
N GLU A 96 -17.38 -3.19 -5.22
CA GLU A 96 -17.16 -2.81 -6.62
C GLU A 96 -15.67 -2.56 -6.92
N LEU A 97 -15.00 -1.78 -6.07
CA LEU A 97 -13.57 -1.48 -6.17
C LEU A 97 -12.72 -2.75 -6.22
N THR A 98 -13.02 -3.72 -5.36
CA THR A 98 -12.24 -4.96 -5.31
C THR A 98 -12.34 -5.81 -6.56
N LYS A 99 -13.26 -5.52 -7.49
CA LYS A 99 -13.34 -6.20 -8.80
C LYS A 99 -12.29 -5.70 -9.80
N TYR A 100 -11.70 -4.54 -9.54
CA TYR A 100 -10.70 -3.90 -10.40
C TYR A 100 -9.29 -4.32 -9.97
N ASN A 101 -8.50 -4.80 -10.91
CA ASN A 101 -7.12 -5.22 -10.64
C ASN A 101 -6.16 -4.04 -10.53
N GLU A 102 -6.60 -2.84 -10.95
CA GLU A 102 -5.86 -1.59 -10.85
C GLU A 102 -5.59 -1.17 -9.39
N ILE A 103 -6.32 -1.71 -8.41
CA ILE A 103 -6.13 -1.39 -6.99
C ILE A 103 -5.05 -2.29 -6.40
N ASP A 104 -4.04 -1.67 -5.79
CA ASP A 104 -2.91 -2.42 -5.21
C ASP A 104 -3.16 -2.77 -3.74
N VAL A 105 -3.67 -1.80 -2.98
CA VAL A 105 -3.79 -1.91 -1.53
C VAL A 105 -5.09 -1.30 -1.03
N ILE A 106 -5.74 -1.98 -0.09
CA ILE A 106 -6.88 -1.46 0.67
C ILE A 106 -6.46 -1.24 2.12
N ILE A 107 -6.77 -0.07 2.69
CA ILE A 107 -6.49 0.24 4.09
C ILE A 107 -7.70 -0.17 4.95
N ALA A 108 -7.45 -1.04 5.92
CA ALA A 108 -8.48 -1.77 6.68
C ALA A 108 -9.04 -0.97 7.86
N ASN A 109 -9.98 -0.07 7.60
CA ASN A 109 -10.56 0.78 8.64
C ASN A 109 -11.91 0.29 9.18
N GLU A 110 -12.57 -0.63 8.47
CA GLU A 110 -13.87 -1.20 8.81
C GLU A 110 -13.87 -2.74 8.62
N ILE A 111 -14.86 -3.43 9.17
CA ILE A 111 -15.02 -4.88 8.98
C ILE A 111 -15.46 -5.13 7.53
N MET A 112 -14.73 -5.96 6.81
CA MET A 112 -15.06 -6.29 5.42
C MET A 112 -15.79 -7.62 5.31
N ASP A 113 -16.62 -7.74 4.27
CA ASP A 113 -17.37 -8.96 4.00
C ASP A 113 -16.54 -10.01 3.28
N LYS A 114 -16.97 -11.27 3.39
CA LYS A 114 -16.37 -12.42 2.69
C LYS A 114 -16.20 -12.20 1.18
N VAL A 115 -17.15 -11.52 0.53
CA VAL A 115 -17.09 -11.27 -0.92
C VAL A 115 -15.90 -10.37 -1.27
N VAL A 116 -15.66 -9.33 -0.46
CA VAL A 116 -14.51 -8.43 -0.61
C VAL A 116 -13.21 -9.21 -0.53
N PHE A 117 -13.04 -10.05 0.50
CA PHE A 117 -11.83 -10.87 0.65
C PHE A 117 -11.61 -11.83 -0.54
N LYS A 118 -12.67 -12.43 -1.08
CA LYS A 118 -12.57 -13.27 -2.29
C LYS A 118 -12.09 -12.48 -3.51
N ASN A 119 -12.66 -11.30 -3.73
CA ASN A 119 -12.27 -10.43 -4.85
C ASN A 119 -10.83 -9.93 -4.69
N MET A 120 -10.44 -9.54 -3.47
CA MET A 120 -9.07 -9.15 -3.16
C MET A 120 -8.08 -10.27 -3.47
N ASN A 121 -8.37 -11.50 -3.06
CA ASN A 121 -7.50 -12.65 -3.38
C ASN A 121 -7.43 -12.88 -4.89
N LYS A 122 -8.58 -12.85 -5.58
CA LYS A 122 -8.66 -13.04 -7.03
C LYS A 122 -7.83 -12.00 -7.80
N ASN A 123 -7.89 -10.75 -7.37
CA ASN A 123 -7.27 -9.62 -8.06
C ASN A 123 -5.94 -9.18 -7.41
N PHE A 124 -5.35 -10.04 -6.57
CA PHE A 124 -4.05 -9.81 -5.91
C PHE A 124 -3.97 -8.47 -5.16
N ILE A 125 -5.08 -8.04 -4.55
CA ILE A 125 -5.16 -6.80 -3.79
C ILE A 125 -4.69 -7.08 -2.37
N SER A 126 -3.73 -6.30 -1.88
CA SER A 126 -3.19 -6.45 -0.52
C SER A 126 -4.03 -5.69 0.50
N LEU A 127 -4.02 -6.17 1.76
CA LEU A 127 -4.63 -5.45 2.88
C LEU A 127 -3.58 -4.72 3.72
N ALA A 128 -3.79 -3.45 4.02
CA ALA A 128 -2.92 -2.68 4.89
C ALA A 128 -3.56 -2.36 6.23
N PHE A 129 -2.80 -2.58 7.30
CA PHE A 129 -3.14 -2.16 8.65
C PHE A 129 -2.37 -0.89 9.01
N GLY A 130 -3.10 0.19 9.25
CA GLY A 130 -2.53 1.49 9.60
C GLY A 130 -2.38 1.71 11.09
N PHE A 131 -1.18 2.12 11.53
CA PHE A 131 -0.96 2.46 12.94
C PHE A 131 -1.55 3.83 13.32
N SER A 132 -1.58 4.80 12.39
CA SER A 132 -2.13 6.14 12.63
C SER A 132 -3.59 6.12 13.09
N GLU A 133 -4.38 5.17 12.59
CA GLU A 133 -5.77 4.94 13.00
C GLU A 133 -5.90 4.64 14.50
N ILE A 134 -4.92 3.94 15.08
CA ILE A 134 -4.87 3.60 16.51
C ILE A 134 -4.30 4.75 17.33
N LEU A 135 -3.28 5.41 16.79
CA LEU A 135 -2.61 6.54 17.44
C LEU A 135 -3.58 7.72 17.64
N ASN A 136 -4.42 7.98 16.65
CA ASN A 136 -5.31 9.15 16.60
C ASN A 136 -6.72 8.90 17.16
N CYS A 137 -6.96 7.75 17.80
CA CYS A 137 -8.23 7.45 18.49
C CYS A 137 -8.02 7.15 19.98
N TRP A 138 -9.10 7.29 20.77
CA TRP A 138 -9.02 7.26 22.24
C TRP A 138 -10.04 6.31 22.85
N GLY A 139 -9.71 5.77 24.02
CA GLY A 139 -10.62 4.94 24.83
C GLY A 139 -11.29 3.82 24.03
N MET A 140 -12.63 3.80 24.08
CA MET A 140 -13.45 2.78 23.43
C MET A 140 -13.29 2.75 21.90
N GLN A 141 -13.02 3.88 21.24
CA GLN A 141 -12.81 3.90 19.79
C GLN A 141 -11.56 3.12 19.39
N ARG A 142 -10.48 3.23 20.18
CA ARG A 142 -9.24 2.48 19.98
C ARG A 142 -9.46 0.98 20.12
N VAL A 143 -10.21 0.58 21.15
CA VAL A 143 -10.57 -0.83 21.35
C VAL A 143 -11.36 -1.37 20.15
N LYS A 144 -12.34 -0.61 19.66
CA LYS A 144 -13.12 -0.99 18.47
C LYS A 144 -12.24 -1.13 17.22
N LYS A 145 -11.37 -0.15 16.92
CA LYS A 145 -10.48 -0.20 15.76
C LYS A 145 -9.53 -1.39 15.81
N LEU A 146 -8.93 -1.68 16.98
CA LEU A 146 -8.11 -2.88 17.17
C LEU A 146 -8.89 -4.18 16.94
N ALA A 147 -10.13 -4.26 17.47
CA ALA A 147 -10.99 -5.43 17.26
C ALA A 147 -11.33 -5.66 15.79
N ILE A 148 -11.61 -4.57 15.04
CA ILE A 148 -11.86 -4.61 13.60
C ILE A 148 -10.62 -5.13 12.86
N MET A 149 -9.44 -4.55 13.13
CA MET A 149 -8.20 -4.95 12.49
C MET A 149 -7.86 -6.43 12.77
N LYS A 150 -8.02 -6.88 14.02
CA LYS A 150 -7.83 -8.27 14.42
C LYS A 150 -8.77 -9.22 13.66
N LYS A 151 -10.05 -8.86 13.52
CA LYS A 151 -11.02 -9.65 12.75
C LYS A 151 -10.66 -9.70 11.27
N ASN A 152 -10.26 -8.57 10.69
CA ASN A 152 -9.80 -8.52 9.30
C ASN A 152 -8.54 -9.36 9.09
N PHE A 153 -7.59 -9.36 10.03
CA PHE A 153 -6.40 -10.22 9.95
C PHE A 153 -6.75 -11.71 9.91
N GLN A 154 -7.68 -12.16 10.77
CA GLN A 154 -8.15 -13.56 10.73
C GLN A 154 -8.74 -13.93 9.36
N MET A 155 -9.46 -13.01 8.73
CA MET A 155 -10.03 -13.20 7.40
C MET A 155 -8.94 -13.22 6.32
N VAL A 156 -7.99 -12.29 6.35
CA VAL A 156 -6.83 -12.28 5.45
C VAL A 156 -6.12 -13.64 5.46
N LYS A 157 -5.83 -14.16 6.66
CA LYS A 157 -5.19 -15.47 6.83
C LYS A 157 -6.04 -16.61 6.24
N LYS A 158 -7.35 -16.57 6.45
CA LYS A 158 -8.29 -17.56 5.91
C LYS A 158 -8.37 -17.57 4.38
N TYR A 159 -8.23 -16.41 3.72
CA TYR A 159 -8.33 -16.31 2.26
C TYR A 159 -6.98 -16.24 1.55
N GLY A 160 -5.85 -16.31 2.27
CA GLY A 160 -4.51 -16.31 1.67
C GLY A 160 -4.10 -14.97 1.06
N ILE A 161 -4.64 -13.86 1.57
CA ILE A 161 -4.41 -12.53 0.99
C ILE A 161 -3.09 -11.96 1.52
N ASN A 162 -2.35 -11.25 0.65
CA ASN A 162 -1.16 -10.51 1.07
C ASN A 162 -1.54 -9.33 2.00
N TYR A 163 -0.73 -9.06 3.02
CA TYR A 163 -1.01 -7.97 3.95
C TYR A 163 0.25 -7.24 4.41
N ILE A 164 0.10 -5.97 4.73
CA ILE A 164 1.19 -5.12 5.21
C ILE A 164 0.79 -4.35 6.47
N ILE A 165 1.78 -3.93 7.25
CA ILE A 165 1.63 -2.98 8.34
C ILE A 165 2.40 -1.72 7.98
N SER A 166 1.79 -0.57 8.22
CA SER A 166 2.41 0.72 7.99
C SER A 166 2.00 1.75 9.03
N THR A 167 2.79 2.80 9.20
CA THR A 167 2.43 3.93 10.05
C THR A 167 1.23 4.69 9.47
N PHE A 168 1.19 4.88 8.14
CA PHE A 168 0.33 5.87 7.46
C PHE A 168 0.27 7.21 8.22
N ALA A 169 1.43 7.65 8.68
CA ALA A 169 1.61 8.86 9.47
C ALA A 169 1.20 10.11 8.69
N GLY A 170 0.36 10.96 9.28
CA GLY A 170 0.00 12.27 8.71
C GLY A 170 1.06 13.34 8.95
N ASN A 171 1.97 13.12 9.90
CA ASN A 171 3.08 14.01 10.23
C ASN A 171 4.26 13.22 10.82
N ILE A 172 5.42 13.87 10.98
CA ILE A 172 6.66 13.23 11.42
C ILE A 172 6.59 12.60 12.82
N PHE A 173 5.72 13.11 13.71
CA PHE A 173 5.61 12.62 15.09
C PHE A 173 4.78 11.33 15.18
N GLU A 174 3.94 11.08 14.17
CA GLU A 174 3.15 9.84 14.06
C GLU A 174 3.99 8.66 13.56
N TYR A 175 5.21 8.91 13.07
CA TYR A 175 6.12 7.86 12.65
C TYR A 175 6.47 6.92 13.81
N LYS A 176 6.62 5.63 13.49
CA LYS A 176 7.03 4.61 14.47
C LYS A 176 8.03 3.67 13.82
N PRO A 177 9.05 3.26 14.58
CA PRO A 177 10.08 2.36 14.07
C PRO A 177 9.52 0.95 13.85
N THR A 178 10.24 0.16 13.06
CA THR A 178 9.87 -1.19 12.64
C THR A 178 9.55 -2.12 13.80
N GLU A 179 10.24 -2.00 14.93
CA GLU A 179 10.02 -2.80 16.13
C GLU A 179 8.64 -2.50 16.73
N THR A 180 8.22 -1.24 16.70
CA THR A 180 6.88 -0.84 17.18
C THR A 180 5.80 -1.37 16.26
N LEU A 181 6.00 -1.28 14.94
CA LEU A 181 5.05 -1.86 13.98
C LEU A 181 4.98 -3.40 14.08
N THR A 182 6.10 -4.04 14.38
CA THR A 182 6.15 -5.49 14.64
C THR A 182 5.43 -5.85 15.94
N ALA A 183 5.59 -5.06 17.01
CA ALA A 183 4.82 -5.25 18.23
C ALA A 183 3.32 -5.04 17.98
N PHE A 184 2.97 -4.04 17.15
CA PHE A 184 1.60 -3.79 16.75
C PHE A 184 0.98 -4.98 15.99
N GLY A 185 1.69 -5.60 15.05
CA GLY A 185 1.20 -6.79 14.36
C GLY A 185 0.93 -7.95 15.31
N LYS A 186 1.81 -8.16 16.31
CA LYS A 186 1.57 -9.15 17.38
C LYS A 186 0.29 -8.85 18.17
N ILE A 187 0.02 -7.58 18.49
CA ILE A 187 -1.24 -7.16 19.16
C ILE A 187 -2.46 -7.53 18.29
N LEU A 188 -2.36 -7.40 16.97
CA LEU A 188 -3.41 -7.82 16.04
C LEU A 188 -3.59 -9.34 15.95
N GLY A 189 -2.69 -10.12 16.55
CA GLY A 189 -2.73 -11.58 16.58
C GLY A 189 -1.83 -12.28 15.57
N MET A 190 -0.89 -11.55 14.96
CA MET A 190 0.14 -12.13 14.09
C MET A 190 1.21 -12.87 14.91
N SER A 191 1.79 -13.92 14.34
CA SER A 191 3.04 -14.47 14.86
C SER A 191 4.20 -13.48 14.69
N ASP A 192 5.33 -13.75 15.36
CA ASP A 192 6.53 -12.92 15.21
C ASP A 192 7.04 -12.85 13.76
N SER A 193 7.03 -13.98 13.04
CA SER A 193 7.43 -14.04 11.63
C SER A 193 6.41 -13.35 10.71
N GLU A 194 5.11 -13.58 10.92
CA GLU A 194 4.03 -12.92 10.18
C GLU A 194 4.15 -11.40 10.32
N SER A 195 4.37 -10.93 11.55
CA SER A 195 4.47 -9.50 11.82
C SER A 195 5.71 -8.85 11.23
N ARG A 196 6.88 -9.52 11.27
CA ARG A 196 8.10 -9.00 10.62
C ARG A 196 7.90 -8.92 9.10
N ASN A 197 7.35 -9.97 8.50
CA ASN A 197 7.10 -10.02 7.06
C ASN A 197 6.10 -8.93 6.62
N ALA A 198 5.08 -8.64 7.44
CA ALA A 198 4.11 -7.59 7.15
C ALA A 198 4.71 -6.18 7.09
N VAL A 199 5.81 -5.92 7.81
CA VAL A 199 6.53 -4.64 7.80
C VAL A 199 7.67 -4.63 6.75
N SER A 200 7.99 -5.78 6.18
CA SER A 200 9.13 -5.95 5.27
C SER A 200 8.74 -6.68 4.00
N LYS A 201 8.95 -8.00 3.95
CA LYS A 201 8.85 -8.84 2.75
C LYS A 201 7.51 -8.73 2.01
N ASN A 202 6.39 -8.55 2.69
CA ASN A 202 5.07 -8.56 2.04
C ASN A 202 4.85 -7.37 1.09
N TYR A 203 5.64 -6.31 1.23
CA TYR A 203 5.64 -5.20 0.28
C TYR A 203 6.19 -5.61 -1.10
N GLU A 204 7.10 -6.59 -1.17
CA GLU A 204 7.64 -7.11 -2.44
C GLU A 204 6.53 -7.61 -3.36
N ASN A 205 5.47 -8.23 -2.80
CA ASN A 205 4.33 -8.70 -3.56
C ASN A 205 3.52 -7.55 -4.19
N ILE A 206 3.41 -6.43 -3.48
CA ILE A 206 2.75 -5.22 -3.99
C ILE A 206 3.61 -4.62 -5.12
N MET A 207 4.93 -4.60 -4.94
CA MET A 207 5.85 -4.06 -5.95
C MET A 207 5.86 -4.92 -7.21
N LYS A 208 5.87 -6.25 -7.03
CA LYS A 208 5.77 -7.20 -8.14
C LYS A 208 4.50 -6.93 -8.94
N LYS A 209 3.33 -6.93 -8.30
CA LYS A 209 2.05 -6.62 -8.97
C LYS A 209 2.09 -5.27 -9.71
N PHE A 210 2.62 -4.24 -9.07
CA PHE A 210 2.72 -2.91 -9.67
C PHE A 210 3.61 -2.88 -10.92
N ASN A 211 4.77 -3.52 -10.85
CA ASN A 211 5.72 -3.61 -11.96
C ASN A 211 5.12 -4.42 -13.11
N ASP A 212 4.51 -5.55 -12.79
CA ASP A 212 3.90 -6.45 -13.75
C ASP A 212 2.72 -5.79 -14.49
N ARG A 213 1.91 -4.97 -13.80
CA ARG A 213 0.86 -4.14 -14.45
C ARG A 213 1.45 -3.16 -15.47
N ASN A 214 2.67 -2.67 -15.24
CA ASN A 214 3.33 -1.68 -16.09
C ASN A 214 4.24 -2.28 -17.17
N ASP A 215 4.53 -3.59 -17.11
CA ASP A 215 5.31 -4.27 -18.15
C ASP A 215 4.47 -4.48 -19.41
N GLU A 216 4.89 -3.89 -20.52
CA GLU A 216 4.23 -4.01 -21.82
C GLU A 216 4.43 -5.41 -22.44
N ASN A 217 5.46 -6.13 -22.00
CA ASN A 217 5.79 -7.44 -22.53
C ASN A 217 5.04 -8.55 -21.78
N LEU A 218 4.51 -8.27 -20.59
CA LEU A 218 3.75 -9.24 -19.80
C LEU A 218 2.28 -9.22 -20.23
N LEU A 219 1.83 -10.30 -20.86
CA LEU A 219 0.43 -10.44 -21.26
C LEU A 219 -0.39 -10.95 -20.08
N THR A 220 0.09 -11.99 -19.41
CA THR A 220 -0.51 -12.63 -18.24
C THR A 220 0.57 -13.33 -17.41
N ASP A 221 0.24 -13.68 -16.16
CA ASP A 221 1.16 -14.44 -15.30
C ASP A 221 1.67 -15.69 -16.03
N GLY A 222 3.00 -15.84 -16.07
CA GLY A 222 3.69 -16.91 -16.81
C GLY A 222 3.81 -16.72 -18.34
N LEU A 223 3.27 -15.66 -18.93
CA LEU A 223 3.33 -15.41 -20.38
C LEU A 223 3.90 -14.03 -20.73
N GLN A 224 5.12 -14.02 -21.26
CA GLN A 224 5.83 -12.83 -21.68
C GLN A 224 6.15 -12.86 -23.17
N VAL A 225 6.07 -11.70 -23.82
CA VAL A 225 6.48 -11.51 -25.21
C VAL A 225 7.99 -11.25 -25.26
N LEU A 226 8.74 -12.17 -25.87
CA LEU A 226 10.20 -12.01 -26.06
C LEU A 226 10.55 -11.04 -27.19
N LYS A 227 9.72 -10.99 -28.24
CA LYS A 227 9.92 -10.12 -29.40
C LYS A 227 8.60 -9.77 -30.04
N PHE A 228 8.29 -8.47 -30.10
CA PHE A 228 7.18 -7.97 -30.90
C PHE A 228 7.62 -7.88 -32.38
N GLY A 229 6.72 -8.22 -33.31
CA GLY A 229 6.91 -8.00 -34.75
C GLY A 229 6.81 -6.51 -35.13
N ALA A 230 6.59 -6.22 -36.41
CA ALA A 230 6.51 -4.84 -36.94
C ALA A 230 5.25 -4.04 -36.51
N VAL A 231 4.49 -4.52 -35.53
CA VAL A 231 3.22 -3.92 -35.11
C VAL A 231 3.47 -2.81 -34.10
N LYS A 232 2.87 -1.63 -34.31
CA LYS A 232 2.89 -0.52 -33.35
C LYS A 232 2.23 -0.95 -32.03
N LYS A 233 2.91 -0.68 -30.92
CA LYS A 233 2.41 -0.93 -29.57
C LYS A 233 1.18 -0.06 -29.27
N GLU A 234 -0.02 -0.60 -29.41
CA GLU A 234 -1.21 -0.01 -28.81
C GLU A 234 -1.34 -0.50 -27.37
N LYS A 235 -0.95 0.38 -26.45
CA LYS A 235 -0.81 0.08 -25.03
C LYS A 235 -2.18 -0.18 -24.38
N LYS A 236 -2.61 -1.44 -24.26
CA LYS A 236 -3.62 -1.80 -23.25
C LYS A 236 -2.92 -1.90 -21.90
N LYS A 237 -2.93 -0.82 -21.12
CA LYS A 237 -2.28 -0.70 -19.78
C LYS A 237 -2.90 -1.58 -18.67
N TYR A 238 -3.50 -2.70 -19.02
CA TYR A 238 -4.18 -3.57 -18.06
C TYR A 238 -3.71 -4.99 -18.33
N GLY A 239 -2.48 -5.27 -17.88
CA GLY A 239 -1.93 -6.63 -17.82
C GLY A 239 -2.83 -7.52 -16.95
N TYR A 240 -2.82 -8.81 -17.24
CA TYR A 240 -3.59 -9.81 -16.51
C TYR A 240 -3.00 -10.08 -15.12
N TYR A 241 -3.83 -9.82 -14.10
CA TYR A 241 -3.86 -10.38 -12.74
C TYR A 241 -5.32 -10.45 -12.31
#